data_AF-A0A7C7QF45-F1
#
_entry.id   AF-A0A7C7QF45-F1
#
_cell.length_a   1.000
_cell.length_b   1.000
_cell.length_c   1.000
_cell.angle_alpha   90.00
_cell.angle_beta   90.00
_cell.angle_gamma   90.00
#
_symmetry.space_group_name_H-M   'P 1'
#
loop_
_entity.id
_entity.type
_entity.pdbx_description
1 polymer ?
#
loop_
_entity_poly.entity_id
_entity_poly.type
_entity_poly.pdbx_seq_one_letter_code
_entity_poly.pdbx_strand_id
1 'polypeptide(L)'
;MFRLPLHNISIAILASLTVSCGGGSENIPANTTTIAIPGTVQFNSSAVFIDESAATALISVPRTYGKTGEISIDYEITGTTATQDADFSVAQMTGTLVFADGELEKTIPITIIDDQYVEGNESVSIKLSNPVGGVLLGKQDTLFITILDNDSPGILQFATPEYVVNENSGTVQVEITRYNGSAEGIRVEYFITQGSATFNEDYETTNNSGTLEFLEGELSKTIDIMVIDDSIPEQSETIFVSLRNPSGGATIDNPATTTITITDNDSPGSGNSSIFFTENSSGNDEYARQVDLPVNFGVGEFTIQFWIKPDDSYPIGPISADPYRNWSDSDIAPYSSSTWWFEGNFLLDGHNNNDFGSGTFSLQFYGGGRLRWLFGDGAALNSTGGTWAIQAYPAVNTSSLLDGNWHQVTLVRRWEGATDARLEMWIDGTLVAVETSNRRTNMRTYWDNWNNFPAGQDGWFWGAEKQSALGLIGHYEDYLQRIKLEPPA
;
A
#
# COMPACT_ATOMS: atom_id res chain seq x y z
N MET A 1 16.82 -65.30 -26.97
CA MET A 1 17.26 -65.03 -28.36
C MET A 1 17.86 -63.62 -28.34
N PHE A 2 19.19 -63.52 -28.41
CA PHE A 2 19.95 -62.28 -28.21
C PHE A 2 19.62 -61.24 -29.30
N ARG A 3 19.28 -60.01 -28.90
CA ARG A 3 19.25 -58.83 -29.79
C ARG A 3 20.68 -58.30 -29.94
N LEU A 4 21.22 -58.34 -31.14
CA LEU A 4 22.48 -57.66 -31.49
C LEU A 4 22.16 -56.23 -31.96
N PRO A 5 22.96 -55.21 -31.59
CA PRO A 5 22.84 -53.87 -32.12
C PRO A 5 23.34 -53.83 -33.57
N LEU A 6 22.53 -53.25 -34.47
CA LEU A 6 22.82 -53.08 -35.89
C LEU A 6 23.84 -51.93 -36.11
N HIS A 7 25.10 -52.14 -35.74
CA HIS A 7 26.20 -51.30 -36.24
C HIS A 7 27.18 -52.23 -36.95
N ASN A 8 27.35 -52.00 -38.25
CA ASN A 8 28.12 -52.81 -39.21
C ASN A 8 27.49 -54.15 -39.64
N ILE A 9 26.44 -54.09 -40.47
CA ILE A 9 26.22 -55.20 -41.41
C ILE A 9 27.23 -55.04 -42.56
N SER A 10 28.37 -55.72 -42.45
CA SER A 10 28.97 -56.28 -43.66
C SER A 10 28.06 -57.45 -44.05
N ILE A 11 27.34 -57.33 -45.17
CA ILE A 11 26.69 -58.51 -45.77
C ILE A 11 27.84 -59.40 -46.26
N ALA A 12 28.36 -60.24 -45.37
CA ALA A 12 29.10 -61.42 -45.77
C ALA A 12 28.05 -62.36 -46.37
N ILE A 13 27.98 -62.43 -47.69
CA ILE A 13 27.39 -63.59 -48.35
C ILE A 13 28.31 -64.76 -47.99
N LEU A 14 28.07 -65.39 -46.83
CA LEU A 14 28.69 -66.64 -46.44
C LEU A 14 28.06 -67.76 -47.26
N ALA A 15 28.43 -67.82 -48.54
CA ALA A 15 28.31 -69.03 -49.32
C ALA A 15 29.64 -69.78 -49.20
N SER A 16 29.87 -70.45 -48.07
CA SER A 16 30.87 -71.52 -48.04
C SER A 16 30.29 -72.70 -48.81
N LEU A 17 30.53 -72.77 -50.11
CA LEU A 17 30.27 -73.96 -50.91
C LEU A 17 31.38 -74.98 -50.59
N THR A 18 31.11 -75.94 -49.72
CA THR A 18 31.96 -77.12 -49.58
C THR A 18 31.74 -78.04 -50.78
N VAL A 19 32.66 -78.01 -51.75
CA VAL A 19 32.81 -79.10 -52.72
C VAL A 19 33.77 -80.12 -52.11
N SER A 20 33.25 -81.28 -51.73
CA SER A 20 34.06 -82.43 -51.32
C SER A 20 34.24 -83.37 -52.51
N CYS A 21 35.39 -83.30 -53.19
CA CYS A 21 35.95 -84.46 -53.86
C CYS A 21 37.19 -84.90 -53.09
N GLY A 22 37.27 -86.20 -52.79
CA GLY A 22 38.22 -86.74 -51.82
C GLY A 22 39.68 -86.48 -52.16
N GLY A 23 40.44 -86.05 -51.16
CA GLY A 23 41.90 -86.05 -51.18
C GLY A 23 42.56 -84.68 -51.29
N GLY A 24 42.36 -83.82 -50.30
CA GLY A 24 43.15 -82.59 -50.10
C GLY A 24 42.31 -81.42 -49.60
N SER A 25 42.61 -80.92 -48.39
CA SER A 25 42.05 -79.65 -47.92
C SER A 25 42.92 -78.50 -48.43
N GLU A 26 42.49 -77.83 -49.50
CA GLU A 26 43.02 -76.50 -49.83
C GLU A 26 42.25 -75.44 -49.03
N ASN A 27 42.98 -74.62 -48.27
CA ASN A 27 42.44 -73.40 -47.70
C ASN A 27 42.26 -72.37 -48.83
N ILE A 28 41.04 -72.22 -49.33
CA ILE A 28 40.70 -71.06 -50.17
C ILE A 28 40.57 -69.86 -49.24
N PRO A 29 41.40 -68.79 -49.38
CA PRO A 29 41.26 -67.61 -48.55
C PRO A 29 39.86 -67.03 -48.73
N ALA A 30 39.18 -66.75 -47.61
CA ALA A 30 37.93 -66.01 -47.62
C ALA A 30 38.22 -64.61 -48.16
N ASN A 31 37.92 -64.39 -49.44
CA ASN A 31 38.01 -63.08 -50.03
C ASN A 31 36.80 -62.28 -49.54
N THR A 32 36.97 -61.52 -48.45
CA THR A 32 35.96 -60.60 -47.97
C THR A 32 35.85 -59.43 -48.95
N THR A 33 34.97 -59.55 -49.93
CA THR A 33 34.59 -58.42 -50.78
C THR A 33 33.74 -57.47 -49.94
N THR A 34 34.34 -56.39 -49.44
CA THR A 34 33.59 -55.28 -48.84
C THR A 34 32.71 -54.67 -49.93
N ILE A 35 31.39 -54.81 -49.80
CA ILE A 35 30.44 -54.16 -50.70
C ILE A 35 30.48 -52.66 -50.40
N ALA A 36 30.95 -51.89 -51.37
CA ALA A 36 30.87 -50.44 -51.39
C ALA A 36 29.40 -50.00 -51.41
N ILE A 37 28.92 -49.43 -50.31
CA ILE A 37 27.54 -48.92 -50.21
C ILE A 37 27.57 -47.39 -50.02
N PRO A 38 26.88 -46.63 -50.90
CA PRO A 38 26.78 -45.18 -50.77
C PRO A 38 26.03 -44.69 -49.54
N GLY A 39 25.20 -45.53 -48.92
CA GLY A 39 24.51 -45.21 -47.66
C GLY A 39 23.13 -44.59 -47.86
N THR A 40 22.60 -44.01 -46.79
CA THR A 40 21.28 -43.40 -46.70
C THR A 40 21.36 -42.05 -46.02
N VAL A 41 20.74 -41.03 -46.60
CA VAL A 41 20.66 -39.68 -46.01
C VAL A 41 19.23 -39.41 -45.56
N GLN A 42 19.07 -38.94 -44.33
CA GLN A 42 17.80 -38.55 -43.70
C GLN A 42 18.07 -37.71 -42.45
N PHE A 43 17.08 -36.99 -41.94
CA PHE A 43 17.21 -36.33 -40.65
C PHE A 43 17.18 -37.31 -39.47
N ASN A 44 17.77 -36.91 -38.34
CA ASN A 44 17.77 -37.70 -37.10
C ASN A 44 16.42 -37.67 -36.36
N SER A 45 15.60 -36.64 -36.60
CA SER A 45 14.31 -36.42 -35.96
C SER A 45 13.32 -35.85 -36.96
N SER A 46 12.02 -35.97 -36.69
CA SER A 46 10.96 -35.28 -37.43
C SER A 46 10.76 -33.85 -36.97
N ALA A 47 11.20 -33.51 -35.76
CA ALA A 47 11.03 -32.18 -35.19
C ALA A 47 12.21 -31.76 -34.29
N VAL A 48 12.47 -30.46 -34.25
CA VAL A 48 13.37 -29.80 -33.29
C VAL A 48 12.73 -28.49 -32.80
N PHE A 49 13.07 -28.10 -31.58
CA PHE A 49 12.67 -26.82 -30.98
C PHE A 49 13.90 -25.97 -30.77
N ILE A 50 13.82 -24.71 -31.16
CA ILE A 50 14.95 -23.78 -31.13
C ILE A 50 14.45 -22.51 -30.46
N ASP A 51 15.14 -22.08 -29.43
CA ASP A 51 14.86 -20.79 -28.79
C ASP A 51 15.17 -19.68 -29.78
N GLU A 52 14.32 -18.68 -29.85
CA GLU A 52 14.52 -17.52 -30.70
C GLU A 52 15.85 -16.79 -30.40
N SER A 53 16.30 -16.82 -29.14
CA SER A 53 17.59 -16.28 -28.70
C SER A 53 18.81 -17.11 -29.14
N ALA A 54 18.62 -18.24 -29.83
CA ALA A 54 19.71 -19.14 -30.22
C ALA A 54 20.68 -18.54 -31.23
N ALA A 55 20.30 -17.45 -31.92
CA ALA A 55 21.01 -16.73 -32.99
C ALA A 55 21.34 -17.57 -34.25
N THR A 56 21.69 -18.85 -34.11
CA THR A 56 21.97 -19.76 -35.22
C THR A 56 21.64 -21.21 -34.87
N ALA A 57 20.89 -21.84 -35.76
CA ALA A 57 20.57 -23.26 -35.76
C ALA A 57 21.43 -24.01 -36.79
N LEU A 58 22.21 -25.00 -36.35
CA LEU A 58 22.98 -25.89 -37.24
C LEU A 58 22.25 -27.22 -37.41
N ILE A 59 21.52 -27.36 -38.52
CA ILE A 59 20.73 -28.56 -38.77
C ILE A 59 21.60 -29.66 -39.36
N SER A 60 21.83 -30.73 -38.59
CA SER A 60 22.59 -31.92 -39.02
C SER A 60 21.79 -32.79 -40.00
N VAL A 61 22.44 -33.15 -41.10
CA VAL A 61 21.97 -34.08 -42.13
C VAL A 61 22.96 -35.24 -42.21
N PRO A 62 22.72 -36.36 -41.50
CA PRO A 62 23.63 -37.49 -41.47
C PRO A 62 23.47 -38.41 -42.69
N ARG A 63 24.60 -38.96 -43.12
CA ARG A 63 24.72 -40.08 -44.04
C ARG A 63 25.04 -41.33 -43.23
N THR A 64 24.09 -42.28 -43.23
CA THR A 64 24.12 -43.50 -42.41
C THR A 64 24.20 -44.75 -43.29
N TYR A 65 24.53 -45.89 -42.69
CA TYR A 65 24.53 -47.21 -43.35
C TYR A 65 25.40 -47.30 -44.63
N GLY A 66 26.40 -46.41 -44.78
CA GLY A 66 27.32 -46.41 -45.92
C GLY A 66 28.03 -45.06 -46.05
N LYS A 67 29.19 -45.07 -46.69
CA LYS A 67 30.05 -43.88 -46.84
C LYS A 67 30.88 -43.89 -48.12
N THR A 68 30.58 -44.79 -49.05
CA THR A 68 31.42 -44.99 -50.25
C THR A 68 30.96 -44.11 -51.40
N GLY A 69 31.89 -43.44 -52.05
CA GLY A 69 31.65 -42.53 -53.15
C GLY A 69 31.16 -41.15 -52.69
N GLU A 70 31.41 -40.17 -53.55
CA GLU A 70 30.77 -38.86 -53.48
C GLU A 70 29.28 -38.98 -53.80
N ILE A 71 28.44 -38.34 -52.99
CA ILE A 71 26.98 -38.32 -53.17
C ILE A 71 26.46 -36.89 -53.01
N SER A 72 25.26 -36.62 -53.52
CA SER A 72 24.59 -35.36 -53.25
C SER A 72 23.10 -35.54 -52.98
N ILE A 73 22.55 -34.60 -52.21
CA ILE A 73 21.12 -34.51 -51.95
C ILE A 73 20.70 -33.05 -51.98
N ASP A 74 19.55 -32.75 -52.56
CA ASP A 74 18.99 -31.41 -52.56
C ASP A 74 18.17 -31.18 -51.29
N TYR A 75 18.09 -29.92 -50.85
CA TYR A 75 17.21 -29.50 -49.77
C TYR A 75 16.40 -28.27 -50.17
N GLU A 76 15.21 -28.16 -49.59
CA GLU A 76 14.30 -27.02 -49.70
C GLU A 76 13.85 -26.62 -48.30
N ILE A 77 13.98 -25.34 -47.98
CA ILE A 77 13.55 -24.70 -46.73
C ILE A 77 12.29 -23.90 -47.03
N THR A 78 11.26 -24.08 -46.21
CA THR A 78 9.99 -23.38 -46.32
C THR A 78 9.59 -22.86 -44.96
N GLY A 79 9.46 -21.54 -44.82
CA GLY A 79 8.78 -20.93 -43.68
C GLY A 79 7.31 -21.32 -43.69
N THR A 80 6.84 -22.05 -42.67
CA THR A 80 5.47 -22.55 -42.62
C THR A 80 4.55 -21.56 -41.93
N THR A 81 4.89 -21.15 -40.71
CA THR A 81 4.29 -19.97 -40.06
C THR A 81 5.31 -18.86 -39.91
N ALA A 82 6.60 -19.19 -39.78
CA ALA A 82 7.68 -18.22 -39.79
C ALA A 82 7.91 -17.65 -41.20
N THR A 83 8.17 -16.36 -41.27
CA THR A 83 8.55 -15.51 -42.38
C THR A 83 10.07 -15.32 -42.49
N GLN A 84 10.61 -15.44 -43.71
CA GLN A 84 12.03 -15.16 -43.95
C GLN A 84 12.34 -13.68 -43.72
N ASP A 85 13.47 -13.43 -43.08
CA ASP A 85 14.02 -12.12 -42.70
C ASP A 85 13.24 -11.37 -41.61
N ALA A 86 12.16 -11.97 -41.09
CA ALA A 86 11.53 -11.58 -39.82
C ALA A 86 12.03 -12.51 -38.70
N ASP A 87 11.82 -13.83 -38.81
CA ASP A 87 12.08 -14.77 -37.69
C ASP A 87 13.25 -15.72 -38.00
N PHE A 88 13.59 -15.89 -39.28
CA PHE A 88 14.80 -16.62 -39.69
C PHE A 88 15.40 -16.10 -40.98
N SER A 89 16.72 -16.27 -41.15
CA SER A 89 17.41 -15.96 -42.41
C SER A 89 18.35 -17.06 -42.86
N VAL A 90 18.33 -17.34 -44.16
CA VAL A 90 19.14 -18.34 -44.84
C VAL A 90 19.75 -17.73 -46.10
N ALA A 91 20.97 -18.16 -46.44
CA ALA A 91 21.63 -17.69 -47.65
C ALA A 91 20.86 -18.06 -48.93
N GLN A 92 20.25 -19.25 -48.96
CA GLN A 92 19.42 -19.77 -50.04
C GLN A 92 18.32 -20.67 -49.46
N MET A 93 17.10 -20.53 -49.97
CA MET A 93 15.97 -21.39 -49.60
C MET A 93 16.05 -22.79 -50.19
N THR A 94 16.84 -22.98 -51.24
CA THR A 94 17.15 -24.31 -51.81
C THR A 94 18.65 -24.46 -51.99
N GLY A 95 19.13 -25.70 -51.97
CA GLY A 95 20.54 -25.98 -52.20
C GLY A 95 20.83 -27.46 -52.35
N THR A 96 22.10 -27.78 -52.56
CA THR A 96 22.58 -29.15 -52.73
C THR A 96 23.70 -29.42 -51.72
N LEU A 97 23.52 -30.44 -50.89
CA LEU A 97 24.55 -30.95 -49.98
C LEU A 97 25.38 -32.01 -50.70
N VAL A 98 26.66 -31.72 -50.94
CA VAL A 98 27.60 -32.66 -51.58
C VAL A 98 28.49 -33.30 -50.51
N PHE A 99 28.31 -34.58 -50.27
CA PHE A 99 29.12 -35.36 -49.34
C PHE A 99 30.28 -35.99 -50.10
N ALA A 100 31.51 -35.66 -49.71
CA ALA A 100 32.69 -36.30 -50.27
C ALA A 100 32.75 -37.80 -49.92
N ASP A 101 33.63 -38.56 -50.59
CA ASP A 101 33.88 -39.95 -50.21
C ASP A 101 34.31 -40.04 -48.74
N GLY A 102 33.63 -40.90 -47.98
CA GLY A 102 33.85 -41.08 -46.55
C GLY A 102 33.18 -40.05 -45.63
N GLU A 103 32.61 -38.95 -46.15
CA GLU A 103 31.93 -37.92 -45.35
C GLU A 103 30.56 -38.41 -44.84
N LEU A 104 30.31 -38.24 -43.54
CA LEU A 104 29.15 -38.82 -42.85
C LEU A 104 28.08 -37.81 -42.44
N GLU A 105 28.35 -36.51 -42.55
CA GLU A 105 27.44 -35.47 -42.08
C GLU A 105 27.64 -34.18 -42.86
N LYS A 106 26.54 -33.47 -43.11
CA LYS A 106 26.52 -32.07 -43.53
C LYS A 106 25.63 -31.28 -42.59
N THR A 107 25.81 -29.96 -42.57
CA THR A 107 24.95 -29.06 -41.82
C THR A 107 24.32 -28.01 -42.72
N ILE A 108 23.08 -27.64 -42.41
CA ILE A 108 22.39 -26.49 -43.00
C ILE A 108 22.33 -25.42 -41.91
N PRO A 109 23.07 -24.30 -42.03
CA PRO A 109 22.97 -23.20 -41.09
C PRO A 109 21.72 -22.36 -41.36
N ILE A 110 20.96 -22.09 -40.32
CA ILE A 110 19.81 -21.17 -40.32
C ILE A 110 20.10 -20.12 -39.24
N THR A 111 20.06 -18.85 -39.61
CA THR A 111 20.12 -17.76 -38.63
C THR A 111 18.73 -17.61 -38.04
N ILE A 112 18.63 -17.59 -36.71
CA ILE A 112 17.38 -17.27 -36.01
C ILE A 112 17.44 -15.80 -35.65
N ILE A 113 16.37 -15.07 -35.95
CA ILE A 113 16.28 -13.64 -35.68
C ILE A 113 15.51 -13.50 -34.37
N ASP A 114 16.08 -12.75 -33.44
CA ASP A 114 15.52 -12.47 -32.12
C ASP A 114 15.08 -11.00 -32.13
N ASP A 115 13.81 -10.76 -31.83
CA ASP A 115 13.25 -9.41 -31.78
C ASP A 115 12.54 -9.11 -30.46
N GLN A 116 11.47 -8.31 -30.47
CA GLN A 116 10.72 -7.86 -29.28
C GLN A 116 9.20 -7.89 -29.54
N TYR A 117 8.75 -8.68 -30.51
CA TYR A 117 7.35 -8.85 -30.89
C TYR A 117 6.78 -10.15 -30.35
N VAL A 118 5.52 -10.12 -29.89
CA VAL A 118 4.91 -11.33 -29.32
C VAL A 118 4.17 -12.08 -30.42
N GLU A 119 4.88 -12.98 -31.08
CA GLU A 119 4.41 -13.69 -32.27
C GLU A 119 3.87 -15.09 -31.95
N GLY A 120 4.23 -15.62 -30.78
CA GLY A 120 4.01 -17.00 -30.39
C GLY A 120 4.93 -17.96 -31.16
N ASN A 121 4.88 -19.25 -30.81
CA ASN A 121 5.78 -20.23 -31.46
C ASN A 121 5.51 -20.37 -32.96
N GLU A 122 6.56 -20.18 -33.75
CA GLU A 122 6.49 -20.28 -35.20
C GLU A 122 7.26 -21.48 -35.76
N SER A 123 7.18 -21.70 -37.07
CA SER A 123 7.65 -22.93 -37.68
C SER A 123 8.27 -22.76 -39.05
N VAL A 124 9.34 -23.52 -39.28
CA VAL A 124 10.07 -23.68 -40.54
C VAL A 124 10.14 -25.18 -40.86
N SER A 125 10.12 -25.56 -42.13
CA SER A 125 10.34 -26.95 -42.54
C SER A 125 11.50 -27.07 -43.52
N ILE A 126 12.22 -28.19 -43.46
CA ILE A 126 13.26 -28.55 -44.42
C ILE A 126 12.93 -29.91 -45.02
N LYS A 127 12.94 -30.01 -46.35
CA LYS A 127 12.71 -31.24 -47.09
C LYS A 127 13.91 -31.63 -47.94
N LEU A 128 14.36 -32.87 -47.81
CA LEU A 128 15.42 -33.48 -48.61
C LEU A 128 14.83 -34.13 -49.86
N SER A 129 15.53 -34.02 -50.99
CA SER A 129 15.08 -34.58 -52.26
C SER A 129 16.25 -34.88 -53.22
N ASN A 130 15.95 -35.47 -54.37
CA ASN A 130 16.91 -35.70 -55.46
C ASN A 130 18.25 -36.37 -55.04
N PRO A 131 18.23 -37.59 -54.48
CA PRO A 131 19.47 -38.30 -54.14
C PRO A 131 20.26 -38.69 -55.40
N VAL A 132 21.54 -38.35 -55.44
CA VAL A 132 22.48 -38.65 -56.55
C VAL A 132 23.67 -39.46 -56.04
N GLY A 133 24.30 -40.26 -56.92
CA GLY A 133 25.45 -41.09 -56.56
C GLY A 133 25.08 -42.45 -55.95
N GLY A 134 23.83 -42.88 -56.11
CA GLY A 134 23.34 -44.17 -55.60
C GLY A 134 23.04 -44.20 -54.10
N VAL A 135 23.07 -43.03 -53.44
CA VAL A 135 22.58 -42.88 -52.06
C VAL A 135 21.07 -43.09 -52.00
N LEU A 136 20.58 -43.64 -50.89
CA LEU A 136 19.15 -43.74 -50.63
C LEU A 136 18.68 -42.53 -49.84
N LEU A 137 17.49 -42.02 -50.15
CA LEU A 137 16.78 -41.10 -49.27
C LEU A 137 16.02 -41.92 -48.23
N GLY A 138 16.26 -41.65 -46.95
CA GLY A 138 15.56 -42.32 -45.86
C GLY A 138 14.13 -41.84 -45.68
N LYS A 139 13.39 -42.45 -44.74
CA LYS A 139 11.97 -42.12 -44.51
C LYS A 139 11.78 -40.77 -43.81
N GLN A 140 12.76 -40.34 -43.03
CA GLN A 140 12.73 -39.04 -42.36
C GLN A 140 13.36 -37.99 -43.27
N ASP A 141 12.73 -37.74 -44.42
CA ASP A 141 13.21 -36.80 -45.43
C ASP A 141 12.78 -35.35 -45.15
N THR A 142 11.91 -35.14 -44.15
CA THR A 142 11.38 -33.83 -43.77
C THR A 142 11.64 -33.57 -42.29
N LEU A 143 12.04 -32.35 -41.95
CA LEU A 143 12.23 -31.87 -40.59
C LEU A 143 11.36 -30.64 -40.37
N PHE A 144 10.64 -30.59 -39.24
CA PHE A 144 9.96 -29.39 -38.75
C PHE A 144 10.78 -28.74 -37.63
N ILE A 145 11.02 -27.44 -37.76
CA ILE A 145 11.71 -26.62 -36.76
C ILE A 145 10.63 -25.73 -36.17
N THR A 146 10.49 -25.75 -34.85
CA THR A 146 9.68 -24.78 -34.12
C THR A 146 10.60 -23.76 -33.47
N ILE A 147 10.43 -22.49 -33.85
CA ILE A 147 11.08 -21.35 -33.19
C ILE A 147 10.21 -21.02 -31.98
N LEU A 148 10.81 -21.02 -30.79
CA LEU A 148 10.13 -20.74 -29.53
C LEU A 148 10.27 -19.26 -29.23
N ASP A 149 9.15 -18.55 -29.36
CA ASP A 149 9.03 -17.14 -29.00
C ASP A 149 9.38 -16.95 -27.52
N ASN A 150 10.26 -15.99 -27.25
CA ASN A 150 10.74 -15.66 -25.91
C ASN A 150 10.20 -14.32 -25.40
N ASP A 151 9.42 -13.62 -26.21
CA ASP A 151 8.89 -12.31 -25.90
C ASP A 151 7.56 -12.38 -25.13
N SER A 152 7.35 -11.35 -24.32
CA SER A 152 6.17 -11.27 -23.45
C SER A 152 5.79 -9.81 -23.23
N PRO A 153 4.49 -9.46 -23.28
CA PRO A 153 4.03 -8.12 -22.96
C PRO A 153 4.25 -7.75 -21.48
N GLY A 154 4.58 -8.70 -20.62
CA GLY A 154 4.85 -8.47 -19.21
C GLY A 154 3.60 -8.42 -18.33
N ILE A 155 3.87 -8.32 -17.03
CA ILE A 155 2.90 -8.37 -15.95
C ILE A 155 3.03 -7.10 -15.12
N LEU A 156 1.90 -6.45 -14.84
CA LEU A 156 1.81 -5.19 -14.11
C LEU A 156 1.38 -5.42 -12.66
N GLN A 157 1.99 -4.68 -11.73
CA GLN A 157 1.60 -4.63 -10.33
C GLN A 157 2.06 -3.32 -9.69
N PHE A 158 1.50 -2.93 -8.54
CA PHE A 158 2.11 -1.88 -7.73
C PHE A 158 3.43 -2.37 -7.11
N ALA A 159 4.41 -1.47 -6.99
CA ALA A 159 5.70 -1.79 -6.38
C ALA A 159 5.59 -2.23 -4.91
N THR A 160 4.59 -1.70 -4.19
CA THR A 160 4.27 -2.05 -2.80
C THR A 160 2.75 -2.03 -2.59
N PRO A 161 2.20 -2.92 -1.73
CA PRO A 161 0.78 -2.91 -1.38
C PRO A 161 0.36 -1.72 -0.49
N GLU A 162 1.33 -1.04 0.12
CA GLU A 162 1.08 0.08 1.03
C GLU A 162 2.15 1.16 0.92
N TYR A 163 1.71 2.42 1.00
CA TYR A 163 2.52 3.62 1.20
C TYR A 163 2.08 4.30 2.49
N VAL A 164 3.02 4.80 3.28
CA VAL A 164 2.74 5.64 4.45
C VAL A 164 3.49 6.95 4.27
N VAL A 165 2.76 8.06 4.29
CA VAL A 165 3.28 9.40 4.00
C VAL A 165 2.79 10.38 5.05
N ASN A 166 3.55 11.44 5.27
CA ASN A 166 3.10 12.54 6.11
C ASN A 166 2.35 13.57 5.26
N GLU A 167 1.37 14.27 5.83
CA GLU A 167 0.60 15.28 5.08
C GLU A 167 1.48 16.40 4.48
N ASN A 168 2.60 16.76 5.12
CA ASN A 168 3.57 17.73 4.57
C ASN A 168 4.53 17.17 3.52
N SER A 169 4.35 15.91 3.09
CA SER A 169 5.21 15.28 2.08
C SER A 169 5.02 15.89 0.68
N GLY A 170 3.92 16.61 0.46
CA GLY A 170 3.61 17.28 -0.80
C GLY A 170 3.09 16.35 -1.88
N THR A 171 3.94 15.52 -2.50
CA THR A 171 3.51 14.62 -3.58
C THR A 171 4.00 13.20 -3.36
N VAL A 172 3.06 12.26 -3.37
CA VAL A 172 3.30 10.82 -3.33
C VAL A 172 3.41 10.29 -4.75
N GLN A 173 4.53 9.62 -5.04
CA GLN A 173 4.73 8.91 -6.31
C GLN A 173 4.41 7.44 -6.10
N VAL A 174 3.28 7.01 -6.65
CA VAL A 174 2.82 5.63 -6.58
C VAL A 174 3.40 4.89 -7.77
N GLU A 175 4.35 3.98 -7.53
CA GLU A 175 5.04 3.23 -8.59
C GLU A 175 4.30 1.96 -8.99
N ILE A 176 4.18 1.76 -10.31
CA ILE A 176 3.69 0.55 -10.97
C ILE A 176 4.87 -0.06 -11.73
N THR A 177 5.11 -1.35 -11.53
CA THR A 177 6.20 -2.10 -12.17
C THR A 177 5.65 -3.07 -13.22
N ARG A 178 6.38 -3.22 -14.34
CA ARG A 178 6.19 -4.20 -15.41
C ARG A 178 7.33 -5.22 -15.35
N TYR A 179 7.02 -6.50 -15.17
CA TYR A 179 8.02 -7.58 -15.06
C TYR A 179 7.65 -8.80 -15.91
N ASN A 180 8.58 -9.75 -16.05
CA ASN A 180 8.43 -10.96 -16.89
C ASN A 180 8.04 -10.66 -18.35
N GLY A 181 8.55 -9.56 -18.88
CA GLY A 181 8.32 -9.14 -20.26
C GLY A 181 8.27 -7.62 -20.38
N SER A 182 8.76 -7.13 -21.51
CA SER A 182 8.71 -5.71 -21.89
C SER A 182 8.46 -5.52 -23.38
N ALA A 183 8.04 -6.58 -24.08
CA ALA A 183 7.75 -6.59 -25.50
C ALA A 183 6.53 -5.73 -25.79
N GLU A 184 6.57 -4.96 -26.88
CA GLU A 184 5.49 -4.07 -27.31
C GLU A 184 5.03 -3.01 -26.29
N GLY A 185 4.18 -2.09 -26.77
CA GLY A 185 3.52 -1.08 -25.95
C GLY A 185 2.24 -1.62 -25.31
N ILE A 186 2.09 -1.42 -24.00
CA ILE A 186 0.91 -1.86 -23.24
C ILE A 186 0.24 -0.69 -22.55
N ARG A 187 -1.05 -0.84 -22.22
CA ARG A 187 -1.78 0.16 -21.44
C ARG A 187 -2.55 -0.46 -20.29
N VAL A 188 -2.69 0.29 -19.20
CA VAL A 188 -3.48 -0.07 -18.04
C VAL A 188 -4.23 1.14 -17.51
N GLU A 189 -5.45 0.96 -17.04
CA GLU A 189 -6.22 2.00 -16.38
C GLU A 189 -5.95 2.00 -14.88
N TYR A 190 -5.84 3.17 -14.28
CA TYR A 190 -5.81 3.33 -12.83
C TYR A 190 -7.03 4.09 -12.33
N PHE A 191 -7.45 3.78 -11.11
CA PHE A 191 -8.55 4.44 -10.41
C PHE A 191 -8.12 4.76 -8.98
N ILE A 192 -8.27 6.02 -8.58
CA ILE A 192 -8.12 6.51 -7.22
C ILE A 192 -9.51 6.56 -6.61
N THR A 193 -9.70 5.82 -5.52
CA THR A 193 -10.96 5.79 -4.78
C THR A 193 -10.74 6.26 -3.36
N GLN A 194 -11.68 7.07 -2.89
CA GLN A 194 -11.69 7.61 -1.54
C GLN A 194 -11.70 6.50 -0.48
N GLY A 195 -10.83 6.61 0.52
CA GLY A 195 -10.91 5.84 1.76
C GLY A 195 -11.53 6.69 2.87
N SER A 196 -10.80 6.90 3.96
CA SER A 196 -11.19 7.87 4.99
C SER A 196 -10.82 9.31 4.64
N ALA A 197 -9.78 9.50 3.82
CA ALA A 197 -9.35 10.83 3.38
C ALA A 197 -10.33 11.44 2.38
N THR A 198 -10.56 12.74 2.48
CA THR A 198 -11.44 13.61 1.71
C THR A 198 -10.70 14.36 0.60
N PHE A 199 -11.29 14.35 -0.60
CA PHE A 199 -10.74 15.02 -1.77
C PHE A 199 -10.86 16.55 -1.65
N ASN A 200 -9.79 17.28 -1.99
CA ASN A 200 -9.59 18.73 -1.77
C ASN A 200 -9.47 19.17 -0.30
N GLU A 201 -9.45 18.23 0.64
CA GLU A 201 -9.13 18.51 2.05
C GLU A 201 -7.77 17.87 2.36
N ASP A 202 -7.59 16.57 2.09
CA ASP A 202 -6.37 15.84 2.48
C ASP A 202 -5.52 15.44 1.27
N TYR A 203 -6.13 15.36 0.09
CA TYR A 203 -5.43 15.08 -1.16
C TYR A 203 -6.08 15.70 -2.39
N GLU A 204 -5.24 15.98 -3.38
CA GLU A 204 -5.62 16.46 -4.69
C GLU A 204 -5.00 15.58 -5.80
N THR A 205 -5.75 15.42 -6.88
CA THR A 205 -5.26 14.79 -8.10
C THR A 205 -5.84 15.52 -9.31
N THR A 206 -5.08 15.56 -10.40
CA THR A 206 -5.59 16.12 -11.66
C THR A 206 -6.77 15.30 -12.20
N ASN A 207 -6.74 13.98 -12.01
CA ASN A 207 -7.83 13.07 -12.37
C ASN A 207 -7.89 11.89 -11.40
N ASN A 208 -9.11 11.51 -10.98
CA ASN A 208 -9.34 10.33 -10.13
C ASN A 208 -9.20 9.00 -10.90
N SER A 209 -8.96 9.07 -12.21
CA SER A 209 -8.61 7.92 -13.04
C SER A 209 -7.77 8.36 -14.23
N GLY A 210 -7.07 7.42 -14.84
CA GLY A 210 -6.30 7.67 -16.05
C GLY A 210 -5.80 6.39 -16.68
N THR A 211 -5.09 6.53 -17.80
CA THR A 211 -4.46 5.41 -18.50
C THR A 211 -2.95 5.62 -18.52
N LEU A 212 -2.22 4.63 -18.02
CA LEU A 212 -0.76 4.56 -18.15
C LEU A 212 -0.42 3.79 -19.43
N GLU A 213 0.46 4.35 -20.25
CA GLU A 213 1.00 3.71 -21.45
C GLU A 213 2.47 3.41 -21.22
N PHE A 214 2.82 2.13 -21.15
CA PHE A 214 4.21 1.66 -21.10
C PHE A 214 4.66 1.43 -22.54
N LEU A 215 5.76 2.06 -22.92
CA LEU A 215 6.40 1.76 -24.19
C LEU A 215 7.18 0.44 -24.10
N GLU A 216 7.60 -0.05 -25.26
CA GLU A 216 8.54 -1.18 -25.36
C GLU A 216 9.78 -0.91 -24.47
N GLY A 217 10.20 -1.93 -23.71
CA GLY A 217 11.33 -1.84 -22.79
C GLY A 217 11.07 -1.02 -21.51
N GLU A 218 9.93 -0.35 -21.37
CA GLU A 218 9.62 0.45 -20.19
C GLU A 218 9.13 -0.44 -19.04
N LEU A 219 9.84 -0.38 -17.91
CA LEU A 219 9.64 -1.29 -16.77
C LEU A 219 8.84 -0.66 -15.62
N SER A 220 8.61 0.65 -15.62
CA SER A 220 7.95 1.34 -14.51
C SER A 220 7.23 2.62 -14.94
N LYS A 221 6.12 2.94 -14.28
CA LYS A 221 5.42 4.23 -14.36
C LYS A 221 5.05 4.69 -12.96
N THR A 222 4.84 5.99 -12.81
CA THR A 222 4.36 6.59 -11.55
C THR A 222 3.01 7.28 -11.75
N ILE A 223 2.20 7.27 -10.70
CA ILE A 223 1.03 8.13 -10.54
C ILE A 223 1.36 9.12 -9.43
N ASP A 224 1.24 10.40 -9.73
CA ASP A 224 1.50 11.47 -8.75
C ASP A 224 0.18 11.86 -8.09
N ILE A 225 0.16 11.81 -6.75
CA ILE A 225 -0.97 12.25 -5.92
C ILE A 225 -0.45 13.33 -4.97
N MET A 226 -1.06 14.52 -5.01
CA MET A 226 -0.72 15.60 -4.11
C MET A 226 -1.43 15.38 -2.78
N VAL A 227 -0.68 15.49 -1.68
CA VAL A 227 -1.23 15.48 -0.33
C VAL A 227 -1.28 16.93 0.13
N ILE A 228 -2.38 17.30 0.75
CA ILE A 228 -2.58 18.65 1.28
C ILE A 228 -2.12 18.65 2.73
N ASP A 229 -1.32 19.65 3.06
CA ASP A 229 -0.88 19.94 4.44
C ASP A 229 -1.76 21.06 4.96
N ASP A 230 -2.40 20.86 6.11
CA ASP A 230 -3.23 21.90 6.72
C ASP A 230 -2.78 22.31 8.13
N SER A 231 -3.71 22.64 9.02
CA SER A 231 -3.41 23.02 10.42
C SER A 231 -4.37 22.36 11.42
N ILE A 232 -5.17 21.41 10.94
CA ILE A 232 -6.21 20.69 11.65
C ILE A 232 -5.63 19.31 12.00
N PRO A 233 -5.47 18.98 13.28
CA PRO A 233 -4.93 17.68 13.65
C PRO A 233 -5.94 16.58 13.33
N GLU A 234 -5.59 15.63 12.50
CA GLU A 234 -6.46 14.53 12.07
C GLU A 234 -5.98 13.16 12.55
N GLN A 235 -6.79 12.12 12.32
CA GLN A 235 -6.30 10.74 12.47
C GLN A 235 -5.58 10.34 11.19
N SER A 236 -4.75 9.29 11.21
CA SER A 236 -4.23 8.75 9.94
C SER A 236 -5.37 8.35 9.01
N GLU A 237 -5.30 8.84 7.78
CA GLU A 237 -6.33 8.65 6.78
C GLU A 237 -5.86 7.85 5.58
N THR A 238 -6.78 7.39 4.74
CA THR A 238 -6.43 6.46 3.64
C THR A 238 -7.07 6.84 2.31
N ILE A 239 -6.33 6.57 1.24
CA ILE A 239 -6.83 6.49 -0.15
C ILE A 239 -6.41 5.17 -0.79
N PHE A 240 -7.15 4.71 -1.80
CA PHE A 240 -6.84 3.47 -2.52
C PHE A 240 -6.60 3.74 -3.99
N VAL A 241 -5.58 3.10 -4.57
CA VAL A 241 -5.31 3.14 -6.02
C VAL A 241 -5.38 1.72 -6.57
N SER A 242 -6.13 1.50 -7.66
CA SER A 242 -6.30 0.18 -8.27
C SER A 242 -6.02 0.18 -9.78
N LEU A 243 -5.45 -0.91 -10.28
CA LEU A 243 -5.20 -1.14 -11.70
C LEU A 243 -6.29 -2.01 -12.32
N ARG A 244 -6.79 -1.64 -13.50
CA ARG A 244 -7.79 -2.41 -14.26
C ARG A 244 -7.57 -2.34 -15.77
N ASN A 245 -8.27 -3.22 -16.48
CA ASN A 245 -8.37 -3.22 -17.93
C ASN A 245 -7.01 -3.15 -18.66
N PRO A 246 -6.06 -4.06 -18.36
CA PRO A 246 -4.82 -4.10 -19.10
C PRO A 246 -5.10 -4.46 -20.56
N SER A 247 -4.27 -3.93 -21.47
CA SER A 247 -4.36 -4.16 -22.92
C SER A 247 -2.97 -4.38 -23.52
N GLY A 248 -2.92 -4.86 -24.76
CA GLY A 248 -1.65 -5.27 -25.39
C GLY A 248 -1.13 -6.62 -24.86
N GLY A 249 -2.02 -7.52 -24.42
CA GLY A 249 -1.64 -8.85 -23.92
C GLY A 249 -1.08 -8.88 -22.49
N ALA A 250 -0.79 -7.73 -21.88
CA ALA A 250 -0.37 -7.66 -20.49
C ALA A 250 -1.46 -8.16 -19.52
N THR A 251 -1.00 -8.62 -18.37
CA THR A 251 -1.86 -9.04 -17.25
C THR A 251 -1.53 -8.24 -16.00
N ILE A 252 -2.42 -8.27 -15.00
CA ILE A 252 -2.21 -7.62 -13.71
C ILE A 252 -2.06 -8.71 -12.65
N ASP A 253 -1.02 -8.61 -11.83
CA ASP A 253 -0.79 -9.46 -10.65
C ASP A 253 -0.96 -8.67 -9.35
N ASN A 254 -0.82 -9.34 -8.21
CA ASN A 254 -0.91 -8.74 -6.89
C ASN A 254 0.43 -8.10 -6.49
N PRO A 255 0.42 -6.88 -5.93
CA PRO A 255 -0.76 -6.10 -5.58
C PRO A 255 -1.37 -5.33 -6.76
N ALA A 256 -2.64 -5.63 -7.07
CA ALA A 256 -3.45 -4.91 -8.08
C ALA A 256 -4.11 -3.65 -7.52
N THR A 257 -4.11 -3.51 -6.19
CA THR A 257 -4.53 -2.34 -5.43
C THR A 257 -3.45 -2.03 -4.41
N THR A 258 -3.16 -0.74 -4.21
CA THR A 258 -2.30 -0.25 -3.14
C THR A 258 -3.06 0.75 -2.26
N THR A 259 -2.75 0.76 -0.97
CA THR A 259 -3.29 1.71 0.01
C THR A 259 -2.25 2.77 0.28
N ILE A 260 -2.67 4.04 0.34
CA ILE A 260 -1.81 5.13 0.77
C ILE A 260 -2.41 5.66 2.07
N THR A 261 -1.63 5.60 3.13
CA THR A 261 -1.97 6.11 4.45
C THR A 261 -1.30 7.46 4.65
N ILE A 262 -2.11 8.51 4.79
CA ILE A 262 -1.68 9.87 5.10
C ILE A 262 -1.64 9.99 6.63
N THR A 263 -0.50 10.44 7.17
CA THR A 263 -0.30 10.64 8.60
C THR A 263 -0.27 12.13 8.90
N ASP A 264 -1.11 12.49 9.87
CA ASP A 264 -1.16 13.83 10.47
C ASP A 264 0.22 14.23 11.01
N ASN A 265 0.62 15.44 10.70
CA ASN A 265 1.82 16.11 11.17
C ASN A 265 1.47 17.24 12.13
N ASP A 266 0.22 17.68 12.09
CA ASP A 266 -0.28 18.64 13.02
C ASP A 266 -0.31 18.09 14.44
N SER A 267 -0.02 18.99 15.35
CA SER A 267 -0.38 18.82 16.74
C SER A 267 -1.56 19.75 16.98
N PRO A 268 -2.39 19.48 18.01
CA PRO A 268 -3.49 20.37 18.38
C PRO A 268 -3.14 21.81 18.79
N GLY A 269 -1.99 22.36 18.38
CA GLY A 269 -1.50 23.69 18.69
C GLY A 269 -0.99 24.55 17.52
N SER A 270 -1.18 24.19 16.24
CA SER A 270 -0.67 25.02 15.12
C SER A 270 -1.60 26.20 14.74
N GLY A 271 -2.91 26.05 14.91
CA GLY A 271 -3.88 27.15 14.86
C GLY A 271 -4.15 27.74 16.24
N ASN A 272 -4.04 29.06 16.41
CA ASN A 272 -4.24 29.80 17.67
C ASN A 272 -5.69 29.75 18.25
N SER A 273 -6.34 28.59 18.28
CA SER A 273 -7.63 28.34 18.97
C SER A 273 -7.46 27.53 20.26
N SER A 274 -6.29 26.94 20.46
CA SER A 274 -5.98 26.05 21.58
C SER A 274 -5.34 26.76 22.78
N ILE A 275 -5.56 26.22 23.97
CA ILE A 275 -4.96 26.70 25.22
C ILE A 275 -4.02 25.62 25.76
N PHE A 276 -2.78 26.03 26.01
CA PHE A 276 -1.78 25.24 26.73
C PHE A 276 -1.43 25.96 28.02
N PHE A 277 -1.53 25.24 29.13
CA PHE A 277 -1.13 25.77 30.42
C PHE A 277 0.34 25.40 30.68
N THR A 278 1.14 26.37 31.14
CA THR A 278 2.58 26.21 31.43
C THR A 278 2.87 26.60 32.89
N GLU A 279 4.11 26.37 33.35
CA GLU A 279 4.53 26.61 34.74
C GLU A 279 4.33 28.08 35.13
N ASN A 280 3.60 28.32 36.22
CA ASN A 280 3.50 29.66 36.79
C ASN A 280 4.84 30.05 37.43
N SER A 281 5.31 31.27 37.15
CA SER A 281 6.37 31.88 37.94
C SER A 281 5.90 32.07 39.38
N SER A 282 6.76 31.78 40.37
CA SER A 282 6.42 31.89 41.78
C SER A 282 5.76 33.23 42.14
N GLY A 283 4.51 33.20 42.60
CA GLY A 283 3.74 34.38 43.03
C GLY A 283 2.92 35.08 41.94
N ASN A 284 2.76 34.46 40.76
CA ASN A 284 1.82 34.89 39.73
C ASN A 284 0.85 33.73 39.44
N ASP A 285 -0.43 34.02 39.60
CA ASP A 285 -1.50 33.03 39.66
C ASP A 285 -2.53 33.33 38.58
N GLU A 286 -2.26 33.00 37.31
CA GLU A 286 -3.28 33.13 36.26
C GLU A 286 -3.39 31.88 35.37
N TYR A 287 -4.51 31.18 35.54
CA TYR A 287 -5.10 30.30 34.54
C TYR A 287 -5.75 31.22 33.50
N ALA A 288 -5.03 31.54 32.42
CA ALA A 288 -5.46 32.38 31.30
C ALA A 288 -6.49 33.47 31.63
N ARG A 289 -6.02 34.67 31.97
CA ARG A 289 -6.85 35.88 31.97
C ARG A 289 -7.26 36.18 30.52
N GLN A 290 -8.47 36.71 30.25
CA GLN A 290 -8.93 36.88 28.85
C GLN A 290 -7.97 37.62 27.92
N VAL A 291 -7.10 38.49 28.46
CA VAL A 291 -6.10 39.21 27.66
C VAL A 291 -5.08 38.27 27.02
N ASP A 292 -4.91 37.08 27.58
CA ASP A 292 -3.98 36.04 27.12
C ASP A 292 -4.69 34.89 26.41
N LEU A 293 -6.03 34.88 26.39
CA LEU A 293 -6.76 33.96 25.53
C LEU A 293 -6.58 34.35 24.08
N PRO A 294 -6.28 33.39 23.19
CA PRO A 294 -6.22 33.69 21.77
C PRO A 294 -7.53 34.36 21.32
N VAL A 295 -7.42 35.36 20.44
CA VAL A 295 -8.60 36.02 19.85
C VAL A 295 -9.54 35.03 19.17
N ASN A 296 -9.00 33.89 18.73
CA ASN A 296 -9.71 32.79 18.11
C ASN A 296 -10.02 31.63 19.08
N PHE A 297 -9.88 31.80 20.39
CA PHE A 297 -10.19 30.73 21.34
C PHE A 297 -11.62 30.22 21.16
N GLY A 298 -11.78 28.90 21.04
CA GLY A 298 -13.09 28.29 20.83
C GLY A 298 -13.75 28.63 19.49
N VAL A 299 -12.99 29.18 18.53
CA VAL A 299 -13.32 29.26 17.11
C VAL A 299 -12.83 27.98 16.43
N GLY A 300 -13.69 27.32 15.65
CA GLY A 300 -13.27 26.13 14.91
C GLY A 300 -13.02 24.92 15.80
N GLU A 301 -12.14 24.01 15.40
CA GLU A 301 -11.66 22.98 16.33
C GLU A 301 -10.76 23.63 17.39
N PHE A 302 -10.74 23.07 18.59
CA PHE A 302 -9.83 23.56 19.64
C PHE A 302 -9.42 22.47 20.59
N THR A 303 -8.24 22.65 21.18
CA THR A 303 -7.72 21.77 22.22
C THR A 303 -7.38 22.55 23.48
N ILE A 304 -7.70 21.97 24.63
CA ILE A 304 -7.27 22.45 25.94
C ILE A 304 -6.44 21.35 26.57
N GLN A 305 -5.18 21.64 26.87
CA GLN A 305 -4.27 20.67 27.50
C GLN A 305 -3.65 21.23 28.78
N PHE A 306 -3.68 20.45 29.85
CA PHE A 306 -3.07 20.76 31.15
C PHE A 306 -2.71 19.48 31.92
N TRP A 307 -1.89 19.64 32.95
CA TRP A 307 -1.49 18.56 33.85
C TRP A 307 -2.17 18.72 35.22
N ILE A 308 -2.57 17.60 35.83
CA ILE A 308 -3.15 17.53 37.18
C ILE A 308 -2.46 16.44 38.02
N LYS A 309 -2.45 16.59 39.35
CA LYS A 309 -1.89 15.59 40.28
C LYS A 309 -2.82 15.36 41.47
N PRO A 310 -3.94 14.65 41.28
CA PRO A 310 -4.91 14.44 42.34
C PRO A 310 -4.43 13.34 43.28
N ASP A 311 -4.83 13.41 44.56
CA ASP A 311 -4.54 12.39 45.57
C ASP A 311 -5.76 12.14 46.45
N ASP A 312 -5.74 11.08 47.26
CA ASP A 312 -6.85 10.71 48.18
C ASP A 312 -7.23 11.79 49.21
N SER A 313 -6.46 12.89 49.30
CA SER A 313 -6.79 14.04 50.14
C SER A 313 -7.50 15.16 49.39
N TYR A 314 -7.69 15.03 48.07
CA TYR A 314 -8.45 15.97 47.25
C TYR A 314 -9.91 16.04 47.72
N PRO A 315 -10.44 17.22 48.07
CA PRO A 315 -11.81 17.33 48.55
C PRO A 315 -12.77 17.08 47.38
N ILE A 316 -13.47 15.95 47.38
CA ILE A 316 -14.60 15.68 46.49
C ILE A 316 -15.89 15.96 47.29
N GLY A 317 -16.17 17.26 47.53
CA GLY A 317 -17.38 17.80 48.21
C GLY A 317 -17.13 18.41 49.62
N PRO A 318 -18.16 18.92 50.34
CA PRO A 318 -19.18 19.90 49.95
C PRO A 318 -18.65 21.36 50.03
N ILE A 319 -19.28 22.30 49.30
CA ILE A 319 -19.13 23.74 49.54
C ILE A 319 -20.00 24.21 50.70
N SER A 320 -19.55 25.25 51.40
CA SER A 320 -20.09 25.72 52.69
C SER A 320 -21.59 26.11 52.70
N ALA A 321 -22.28 26.09 51.56
CA ALA A 321 -23.67 26.52 51.42
C ALA A 321 -24.74 25.42 51.60
N ASP A 322 -24.41 24.12 51.52
CA ASP A 322 -25.44 23.05 51.68
C ASP A 322 -24.88 21.73 52.30
N PRO A 323 -25.18 21.42 53.57
CA PRO A 323 -24.69 20.23 54.27
C PRO A 323 -25.50 18.93 54.01
N TYR A 324 -26.50 18.91 53.10
CA TYR A 324 -27.43 17.77 52.98
C TYR A 324 -27.26 16.88 51.74
N ARG A 325 -26.24 17.06 50.88
CA ARG A 325 -26.02 16.23 49.67
C ARG A 325 -24.53 15.99 49.38
N ASN A 326 -23.86 15.27 50.28
CA ASN A 326 -22.44 14.95 50.10
C ASN A 326 -22.23 13.98 48.93
N TRP A 327 -21.22 14.27 48.09
CA TRP A 327 -20.65 13.33 47.13
C TRP A 327 -19.85 12.25 47.88
N SER A 328 -19.84 11.02 47.35
CA SER A 328 -19.03 9.92 47.88
C SER A 328 -18.30 9.16 46.77
N ASP A 329 -17.16 8.55 47.11
CA ASP A 329 -16.41 7.67 46.19
C ASP A 329 -17.19 6.42 45.76
N SER A 330 -18.30 6.14 46.44
CA SER A 330 -19.22 5.04 46.12
C SER A 330 -20.31 5.39 45.11
N ASP A 331 -20.43 6.64 44.67
CA ASP A 331 -21.47 7.05 43.73
C ASP A 331 -21.12 6.62 42.29
N ILE A 332 -21.71 5.50 41.85
CA ILE A 332 -21.49 4.87 40.53
C ILE A 332 -21.98 5.76 39.36
N ALA A 333 -22.84 6.74 39.64
CA ALA A 333 -23.32 7.72 38.67
C ALA A 333 -23.48 9.10 39.35
N PRO A 334 -23.21 10.21 38.65
CA PRO A 334 -23.55 11.53 39.16
C PRO A 334 -25.06 11.58 39.40
N TYR A 335 -25.51 12.28 40.45
CA TYR A 335 -26.91 12.64 40.67
C TYR A 335 -27.60 12.97 39.34
N SER A 336 -28.85 12.49 39.18
CA SER A 336 -29.71 12.56 37.98
C SER A 336 -29.38 13.72 37.02
N SER A 337 -29.47 13.45 35.71
CA SER A 337 -29.29 14.32 34.53
C SER A 337 -30.00 15.69 34.52
N SER A 338 -30.50 16.17 35.65
CA SER A 338 -31.34 17.34 35.85
C SER A 338 -30.97 18.22 37.07
N THR A 339 -29.92 17.92 37.86
CA THR A 339 -29.54 18.76 39.03
C THR A 339 -28.26 19.59 38.83
N TRP A 340 -28.34 20.84 39.28
CA TRP A 340 -27.38 21.94 39.10
C TRP A 340 -25.98 21.71 39.71
N TRP A 341 -25.03 22.51 39.23
CA TRP A 341 -23.63 22.61 39.62
C TRP A 341 -23.46 22.91 41.12
N PHE A 342 -22.50 22.25 41.76
CA PHE A 342 -22.00 22.65 43.08
C PHE A 342 -20.66 23.35 42.88
N GLU A 343 -20.49 24.49 43.55
CA GLU A 343 -19.25 25.25 43.59
C GLU A 343 -18.12 24.36 44.18
N GLY A 344 -16.86 24.66 43.90
CA GLY A 344 -15.71 24.12 44.63
C GLY A 344 -15.00 22.85 44.12
N ASN A 345 -15.52 22.14 43.10
CA ASN A 345 -14.87 20.98 42.49
C ASN A 345 -14.35 21.23 41.05
N PHE A 346 -14.24 22.50 40.66
CA PHE A 346 -13.80 22.90 39.33
C PHE A 346 -12.28 22.83 39.17
N LEU A 347 -11.85 22.14 38.12
CA LEU A 347 -10.49 22.18 37.58
C LEU A 347 -10.32 23.36 36.63
N LEU A 348 -11.33 23.57 35.78
CA LEU A 348 -11.39 24.67 34.82
C LEU A 348 -12.83 25.13 34.70
N ASP A 349 -13.04 26.44 34.66
CA ASP A 349 -14.38 27.02 34.60
C ASP A 349 -14.42 28.31 33.78
N GLY A 350 -15.14 28.27 32.66
CA GLY A 350 -15.32 29.37 31.71
C GLY A 350 -16.67 30.06 31.89
N HIS A 351 -16.77 30.95 32.89
CA HIS A 351 -17.97 31.72 33.24
C HIS A 351 -18.03 33.11 32.57
N ASN A 352 -19.25 33.60 32.35
CA ASN A 352 -19.49 35.01 32.14
C ASN A 352 -19.58 35.74 33.50
N ASN A 353 -19.07 36.96 33.59
CA ASN A 353 -18.93 37.63 34.89
C ASN A 353 -20.31 37.94 35.51
N ASN A 354 -20.45 37.60 36.80
CA ASN A 354 -21.52 37.94 37.77
C ASN A 354 -22.50 36.84 38.22
N ASP A 355 -22.53 35.63 37.65
CA ASP A 355 -23.35 34.51 38.18
C ASP A 355 -22.70 33.14 37.93
N PHE A 356 -22.42 32.38 39.01
CA PHE A 356 -21.89 31.00 38.99
C PHE A 356 -22.83 29.96 38.34
N GLY A 357 -24.00 30.39 37.83
CA GLY A 357 -25.03 29.51 37.27
C GLY A 357 -24.88 29.22 35.77
N SER A 358 -23.94 29.88 35.08
CA SER A 358 -23.93 29.96 33.62
C SER A 358 -22.51 29.85 33.03
N GLY A 359 -21.97 28.63 32.98
CA GLY A 359 -20.68 28.32 32.35
C GLY A 359 -20.83 27.93 30.88
N THR A 360 -19.83 28.25 30.05
CA THR A 360 -19.74 27.87 28.63
C THR A 360 -18.80 26.71 28.36
N PHE A 361 -17.87 26.47 29.27
CA PHE A 361 -17.07 25.26 29.34
C PHE A 361 -16.68 25.07 30.80
N SER A 362 -16.70 23.84 31.28
CA SER A 362 -16.12 23.53 32.58
C SER A 362 -15.68 22.09 32.68
N LEU A 363 -14.64 21.88 33.48
CA LEU A 363 -14.10 20.59 33.85
C LEU A 363 -14.08 20.48 35.37
N GLN A 364 -14.51 19.35 35.88
CA GLN A 364 -14.59 19.10 37.31
C GLN A 364 -14.20 17.67 37.65
N PHE A 365 -13.82 17.46 38.90
CA PHE A 365 -13.84 16.12 39.47
C PHE A 365 -15.28 15.67 39.75
N TYR A 366 -15.50 14.36 39.68
CA TYR A 366 -16.69 13.66 40.14
C TYR A 366 -16.28 12.40 40.93
N GLY A 367 -17.24 11.82 41.67
CA GLY A 367 -17.03 10.75 42.66
C GLY A 367 -15.96 9.71 42.31
N GLY A 368 -15.12 9.38 43.30
CA GLY A 368 -14.04 8.40 43.13
C GLY A 368 -12.86 8.92 42.33
N GLY A 369 -12.66 10.24 42.22
CA GLY A 369 -11.46 10.81 41.59
C GLY A 369 -11.50 10.95 40.08
N ARG A 370 -12.68 10.91 39.48
CA ARG A 370 -12.84 10.84 38.02
C ARG A 370 -13.20 12.21 37.44
N LEU A 371 -13.12 12.39 36.12
CA LEU A 371 -13.38 13.68 35.47
C LEU A 371 -14.74 13.79 34.80
N ARG A 372 -15.40 14.94 34.94
CA ARG A 372 -16.60 15.28 34.18
C ARG A 372 -16.45 16.64 33.55
N TRP A 373 -17.16 16.85 32.46
CA TRP A 373 -17.01 18.05 31.68
C TRP A 373 -18.34 18.55 31.12
N LEU A 374 -18.36 19.82 30.76
CA LEU A 374 -19.47 20.47 30.09
C LEU A 374 -18.96 21.38 28.99
N PHE A 375 -19.70 21.40 27.89
CA PHE A 375 -19.67 22.48 26.91
C PHE A 375 -21.06 23.12 26.81
N GLY A 376 -21.08 24.44 26.83
CA GLY A 376 -22.27 25.26 26.74
C GLY A 376 -22.39 25.87 25.34
N ASP A 377 -23.18 25.23 24.47
CA ASP A 377 -23.49 25.74 23.12
C ASP A 377 -24.97 26.20 22.97
N GLY A 378 -25.58 26.69 24.06
CA GLY A 378 -27.05 26.80 24.19
C GLY A 378 -27.62 28.23 24.18
N ALA A 379 -28.50 28.53 23.22
CA ALA A 379 -29.19 29.83 23.04
C ALA A 379 -30.44 30.06 23.94
N ALA A 380 -30.73 29.20 24.91
CA ALA A 380 -31.92 29.39 25.76
C ALA A 380 -31.55 30.18 27.02
N LEU A 381 -31.95 31.45 27.04
CA LEU A 381 -32.02 32.22 28.28
C LEU A 381 -33.20 31.71 29.12
N ASN A 382 -33.01 31.48 30.41
CA ASN A 382 -34.11 31.27 31.35
C ASN A 382 -34.95 32.56 31.48
N SER A 383 -36.13 32.46 32.12
CA SER A 383 -37.06 33.59 32.28
C SER A 383 -36.52 34.77 33.12
N THR A 384 -35.31 34.65 33.67
CA THR A 384 -34.58 35.68 34.41
C THR A 384 -33.32 36.17 33.68
N GLY A 385 -33.05 35.69 32.46
CA GLY A 385 -31.91 36.13 31.63
C GLY A 385 -30.58 35.39 31.86
N GLY A 386 -30.57 34.29 32.62
CA GLY A 386 -29.40 33.40 32.77
C GLY A 386 -29.35 32.33 31.68
N THR A 387 -28.18 31.82 31.33
CA THR A 387 -28.03 30.79 30.27
C THR A 387 -28.10 29.38 30.85
N TRP A 388 -28.83 28.49 30.16
CA TRP A 388 -28.76 27.07 30.43
C TRP A 388 -27.54 26.47 29.74
N ALA A 389 -26.68 25.82 30.52
CA ALA A 389 -25.69 24.90 29.98
C ALA A 389 -26.40 23.73 29.27
N ILE A 390 -25.88 23.24 28.14
CA ILE A 390 -26.60 22.22 27.35
C ILE A 390 -26.67 20.89 28.08
N GLN A 391 -25.52 20.38 28.54
CA GLN A 391 -25.44 19.10 29.24
C GLN A 391 -24.06 18.94 29.87
N ALA A 392 -23.99 18.40 31.09
CA ALA A 392 -22.75 17.90 31.66
C ALA A 392 -22.64 16.41 31.35
N TYR A 393 -21.49 15.99 30.84
CA TYR A 393 -21.25 14.62 30.46
C TYR A 393 -20.30 13.95 31.48
N PRO A 394 -20.67 12.80 32.06
CA PRO A 394 -19.73 12.02 32.86
C PRO A 394 -18.70 11.35 31.95
N ALA A 395 -17.40 11.51 32.20
CA ALA A 395 -16.39 10.70 31.52
C ALA A 395 -16.31 9.32 32.20
N VAL A 396 -17.35 8.50 32.00
CA VAL A 396 -17.61 7.27 32.77
C VAL A 396 -16.47 6.24 32.75
N ASN A 397 -15.61 6.26 31.73
CA ASN A 397 -14.47 5.35 31.61
C ASN A 397 -13.18 5.93 32.21
N THR A 398 -13.23 7.12 32.81
CA THR A 398 -12.09 7.69 33.52
C THR A 398 -11.81 6.83 34.75
N SER A 399 -10.58 6.34 34.88
CA SER A 399 -10.13 5.71 36.11
C SER A 399 -10.03 6.75 37.24
N SER A 400 -9.99 6.31 38.49
CA SER A 400 -9.67 7.23 39.58
C SER A 400 -8.31 7.85 39.33
N LEU A 401 -8.24 9.17 39.43
CA LEU A 401 -6.99 9.93 39.35
C LEU A 401 -6.44 10.29 40.74
N LEU A 402 -7.00 9.75 41.84
CA LEU A 402 -6.56 10.01 43.22
C LEU A 402 -5.32 9.19 43.60
N ASP A 403 -4.41 8.97 42.66
CA ASP A 403 -3.26 8.09 42.84
C ASP A 403 -1.98 8.83 43.24
N GLY A 404 -2.03 10.17 43.29
CA GLY A 404 -0.90 11.03 43.60
C GLY A 404 0.11 11.14 42.45
N ASN A 405 -0.24 10.74 41.22
CA ASN A 405 0.60 10.85 40.03
C ASN A 405 0.18 12.03 39.14
N TRP A 406 1.12 12.47 38.31
CA TRP A 406 0.86 13.46 37.27
C TRP A 406 0.09 12.82 36.12
N HIS A 407 -1.00 13.46 35.72
CA HIS A 407 -1.81 13.07 34.57
C HIS A 407 -1.93 14.23 33.60
N GLN A 408 -1.71 13.97 32.31
CA GLN A 408 -2.00 14.91 31.25
C GLN A 408 -3.45 14.77 30.83
N VAL A 409 -4.24 15.82 30.98
CA VAL A 409 -5.62 15.86 30.50
C VAL A 409 -5.67 16.72 29.24
N THR A 410 -6.19 16.14 28.16
CA THR A 410 -6.39 16.84 26.88
C THR A 410 -7.86 16.78 26.51
N LEU A 411 -8.47 17.94 26.28
CA LEU A 411 -9.85 18.07 25.84
C LEU A 411 -9.83 18.60 24.41
N VAL A 412 -10.51 17.90 23.50
CA VAL A 412 -10.54 18.25 22.08
C VAL A 412 -11.98 18.45 21.66
N ARG A 413 -12.25 19.54 20.93
CA ARG A 413 -13.47 19.69 20.13
C ARG A 413 -13.12 19.58 18.66
N ARG A 414 -13.77 18.66 17.97
CA ARG A 414 -13.75 18.49 16.51
C ARG A 414 -15.11 18.77 15.90
N TRP A 415 -15.18 19.14 14.63
CA TRP A 415 -16.45 19.25 13.92
C TRP A 415 -16.75 17.96 13.16
N GLU A 416 -17.92 17.38 13.39
CA GLU A 416 -18.44 16.26 12.60
C GLU A 416 -19.43 16.83 11.57
N GLY A 417 -18.90 17.23 10.42
CA GLY A 417 -19.69 17.79 9.32
C GLY A 417 -20.23 19.21 9.59
N ALA A 418 -21.43 19.50 9.08
CA ALA A 418 -21.93 20.88 9.01
C ALA A 418 -22.49 21.42 10.34
N THR A 419 -23.05 20.56 11.19
CA THR A 419 -23.86 20.98 12.37
C THR A 419 -23.39 20.39 13.69
N ASP A 420 -22.57 19.34 13.67
CA ASP A 420 -22.29 18.55 14.86
C ASP A 420 -20.85 18.77 15.33
N ALA A 421 -20.64 18.74 16.65
CA ALA A 421 -19.35 18.84 17.30
C ALA A 421 -19.06 17.53 18.04
N ARG A 422 -17.93 16.89 17.74
CA ARG A 422 -17.39 15.81 18.54
C ARG A 422 -16.51 16.38 19.64
N LEU A 423 -16.74 15.93 20.85
CA LEU A 423 -16.01 16.33 22.02
C LEU A 423 -15.28 15.08 22.52
N GLU A 424 -13.95 15.16 22.63
CA GLU A 424 -13.11 14.12 23.23
C GLU A 424 -12.42 14.55 24.53
N MET A 425 -12.27 13.61 25.46
CA MET A 425 -11.39 13.72 26.62
C MET A 425 -10.34 12.61 26.56
N TRP A 426 -9.09 13.01 26.65
CA TRP A 426 -7.92 12.14 26.70
C TRP A 426 -7.20 12.30 28.03
N ILE A 427 -6.71 11.19 28.58
CA ILE A 427 -5.87 11.15 29.77
C ILE A 427 -4.62 10.34 29.43
N ASP A 428 -3.44 10.92 29.63
CA ASP A 428 -2.13 10.31 29.36
C ASP A 428 -2.05 9.69 27.95
N GLY A 429 -2.55 10.44 26.96
CA GLY A 429 -2.58 10.02 25.55
C GLY A 429 -3.64 8.96 25.21
N THR A 430 -4.49 8.56 26.16
CA THR A 430 -5.57 7.59 25.94
C THR A 430 -6.94 8.26 25.90
N LEU A 431 -7.74 7.99 24.87
CA LEU A 431 -9.12 8.50 24.75
C LEU A 431 -10.02 7.82 25.80
N VAL A 432 -10.54 8.60 26.75
CA VAL A 432 -11.37 8.08 27.86
C VAL A 432 -12.85 8.38 27.72
N ALA A 433 -13.23 9.47 27.02
CA ALA A 433 -14.63 9.79 26.78
C ALA A 433 -14.83 10.55 25.47
N VAL A 434 -15.99 10.33 24.85
CA VAL A 434 -16.43 10.96 23.61
C VAL A 434 -17.90 11.31 23.73
N GLU A 435 -18.27 12.51 23.30
CA GLU A 435 -19.66 12.97 23.23
C GLU A 435 -19.88 13.78 21.95
N THR A 436 -21.04 13.64 21.32
CA THR A 436 -21.40 14.44 20.12
C THR A 436 -22.50 15.42 20.47
N SER A 437 -22.25 16.71 20.23
CA SER A 437 -23.21 17.80 20.30
C SER A 437 -23.80 18.04 18.91
N ASN A 438 -25.13 18.08 18.77
CA ASN A 438 -25.79 18.41 17.50
C ASN A 438 -25.87 19.93 17.24
N ARG A 439 -24.97 20.70 17.85
CA ARG A 439 -24.95 22.15 17.76
C ARG A 439 -23.54 22.65 17.52
N ARG A 440 -23.37 23.30 16.37
CA ARG A 440 -22.17 24.03 16.00
C ARG A 440 -22.25 25.47 16.48
N THR A 441 -21.71 25.73 17.67
CA THR A 441 -21.55 27.10 18.17
C THR A 441 -20.08 27.40 18.40
N ASN A 442 -19.62 28.51 17.82
CA ASN A 442 -18.31 29.06 18.12
C ASN A 442 -18.38 29.71 19.51
N MET A 443 -17.57 29.24 20.46
CA MET A 443 -17.65 29.70 21.86
C MET A 443 -17.31 31.19 21.97
N ARG A 444 -16.39 31.69 21.14
CA ARG A 444 -16.09 33.13 21.05
C ARG A 444 -17.30 33.92 20.57
N THR A 445 -17.94 33.47 19.49
CA THR A 445 -19.16 34.09 18.96
C THR A 445 -20.30 34.06 19.98
N TYR A 446 -20.40 33.01 20.79
CA TYR A 446 -21.36 32.96 21.89
C TYR A 446 -21.09 34.03 22.95
N TRP A 447 -19.85 34.16 23.42
CA TRP A 447 -19.48 35.20 24.39
C TRP A 447 -19.69 36.61 23.85
N ASP A 448 -19.27 36.87 22.61
CA ASP A 448 -19.39 38.19 21.99
C ASP A 448 -20.86 38.62 21.75
N ASN A 449 -21.80 37.68 21.61
CA ASN A 449 -23.22 37.96 21.34
C ASN A 449 -24.11 38.05 22.59
N TRP A 450 -23.56 37.91 23.80
CA TRP A 450 -24.35 38.03 25.02
C TRP A 450 -24.61 39.51 25.34
N ASN A 451 -25.89 39.92 25.37
CA ASN A 451 -26.35 41.30 25.64
C ASN A 451 -25.78 42.04 26.88
N ASN A 452 -25.24 41.33 27.86
CA ASN A 452 -24.63 41.90 29.08
C ASN A 452 -23.12 41.72 29.14
N PHE A 453 -22.51 41.16 28.08
CA PHE A 453 -21.07 41.05 27.94
C PHE A 453 -20.55 42.37 27.36
N PRO A 454 -19.84 43.20 28.13
CA PRO A 454 -19.38 44.48 27.62
C PRO A 454 -18.37 44.26 26.49
N ALA A 455 -18.53 44.97 25.37
CA ALA A 455 -17.57 44.92 24.28
C ALA A 455 -16.16 45.30 24.80
N GLY A 456 -15.18 44.42 24.58
CA GLY A 456 -13.81 44.61 25.03
C GLY A 456 -13.54 44.28 26.50
N GLN A 457 -14.38 43.45 27.16
CA GLN A 457 -14.10 42.93 28.49
C GLN A 457 -13.66 41.47 28.52
N ASP A 458 -12.74 41.27 29.46
CA ASP A 458 -12.07 40.04 29.82
C ASP A 458 -13.03 38.94 30.35
N GLY A 459 -13.12 37.78 29.70
CA GLY A 459 -13.73 36.49 30.04
C GLY A 459 -12.69 35.59 30.73
N TRP A 460 -13.13 34.71 31.62
CA TRP A 460 -12.23 34.23 32.65
C TRP A 460 -12.23 32.70 32.69
N PHE A 461 -11.04 32.12 32.75
CA PHE A 461 -10.87 30.79 33.32
C PHE A 461 -10.61 30.95 34.82
N TRP A 462 -11.57 30.56 35.65
CA TRP A 462 -11.36 30.58 37.10
C TRP A 462 -10.78 29.23 37.53
N GLY A 463 -9.47 29.22 37.77
CA GLY A 463 -8.88 28.21 38.65
C GLY A 463 -9.44 28.34 40.07
N ALA A 464 -9.28 27.30 40.88
CA ALA A 464 -9.83 27.26 42.22
C ALA A 464 -9.29 28.35 43.16
N GLU A 465 -8.16 28.98 42.83
CA GLU A 465 -7.58 30.04 43.62
C GLU A 465 -8.47 31.29 43.70
N LYS A 466 -9.09 31.69 42.59
CA LYS A 466 -10.07 32.77 42.58
C LYS A 466 -11.38 32.37 43.27
N GLN A 467 -11.77 31.10 43.18
CA GLN A 467 -12.93 30.57 43.90
C GLN A 467 -12.69 30.62 45.43
N SER A 468 -11.45 30.41 45.86
CA SER A 468 -11.06 30.54 47.27
C SER A 468 -11.00 31.97 47.77
N ALA A 469 -10.45 32.89 46.96
CA ALA A 469 -10.42 34.32 47.30
C ALA A 469 -11.82 34.92 47.49
N LEU A 470 -12.84 34.33 46.85
CA LEU A 470 -14.26 34.67 47.01
C LEU A 470 -14.94 33.93 48.18
N GLY A 471 -14.21 33.10 48.92
CA GLY A 471 -14.71 32.36 50.09
C GLY A 471 -15.58 31.15 49.77
N LEU A 472 -15.55 30.67 48.51
CA LEU A 472 -16.43 29.59 48.04
C LEU A 472 -15.85 28.20 48.32
N ILE A 473 -14.51 28.12 48.44
CA ILE A 473 -13.80 26.94 48.97
C ILE A 473 -13.06 27.30 50.25
N GLY A 474 -13.27 26.51 51.31
CA GLY A 474 -12.82 26.82 52.66
C GLY A 474 -11.35 26.48 52.98
N HIS A 475 -10.67 25.72 52.12
CA HIS A 475 -9.31 25.20 52.37
C HIS A 475 -8.39 25.43 51.15
N TYR A 476 -8.00 26.69 50.98
CA TYR A 476 -7.19 27.20 49.86
C TYR A 476 -5.79 26.55 49.73
N GLU A 477 -5.08 26.44 50.85
CA GLU A 477 -3.68 25.99 50.92
C GLU A 477 -3.52 24.50 50.55
N ASP A 478 -4.56 23.69 50.69
CA ASP A 478 -4.57 22.27 50.31
C ASP A 478 -4.76 22.08 48.78
N TYR A 479 -5.29 23.08 48.10
CA TYR A 479 -5.57 23.05 46.66
C TYR A 479 -4.34 23.46 45.82
N LEU A 480 -3.57 24.44 46.30
CA LEU A 480 -2.32 24.95 45.68
C LEU A 480 -1.20 23.89 45.55
N GLN A 481 -1.22 22.83 46.37
CA GLN A 481 -0.22 21.76 46.28
C GLN A 481 -0.59 20.65 45.27
N ARG A 482 -1.83 20.65 44.75
CA ARG A 482 -2.44 19.46 44.10
C ARG A 482 -2.98 19.71 42.69
N ILE A 483 -3.12 20.98 42.30
CA ILE A 483 -3.10 21.39 40.91
C ILE A 483 -1.87 22.24 40.73
N LYS A 484 -0.86 21.72 40.05
CA LYS A 484 0.10 22.59 39.39
C LYS A 484 0.00 22.31 37.90
N LEU A 485 -0.18 23.37 37.14
CA LEU A 485 -0.06 23.30 35.70
C LEU A 485 1.45 23.27 35.37
N GLU A 486 2.12 22.16 35.68
CA GLU A 486 3.53 21.98 35.32
C GLU A 486 3.60 21.49 33.86
N PRO A 487 4.51 22.01 33.02
CA PRO A 487 4.78 21.45 31.71
C PRO A 487 5.47 20.08 31.87
N PRO A 488 5.43 19.22 30.85
CA PRO A 488 6.21 17.99 30.85
C PRO A 488 7.70 18.30 30.98
N ALA A 489 8.40 17.55 31.83
CA ALA A 489 9.86 17.61 31.98
C ALA A 489 10.60 17.01 30.78
#